data_AF-A0A941INR0-F1
#
_entry.id   AF-A0A941INR0-F1
#
_cell.length_a   1.000
_cell.length_b   1.000
_cell.length_c   1.000
_cell.angle_alpha   90.00
_cell.angle_beta   90.00
_cell.angle_gamma   90.00
#
_symmetry.space_group_name_H-M   'P 1'
#
loop_
_entity.id
_entity.type
_entity.pdbx_description
1 polymer ?
#
loop_
_entity_poly.entity_id
_entity_poly.type
_entity_poly.pdbx_seq_one_letter_code
_entity_poly.pdbx_strand_id
1 'polypeptide(L)'
;MAGTDREKAIDAALAQIERQFGKGSVMRMGDQTRAPIEVIPTGAIALDVALGVGGLPRGRIIEIYGPESSGKTTVALHAVANAQRAGGLAGFIDAEHALDPDYAKALGVDTENLYISQPDNGEQALEIADTLIRSGALDVIVIDSVAALVPRAEIEGEMGDSHVGLQARLMSQALRKLTGALNHSRTTAIFINQLREKVGVMFGSPETTTGGRALKFYASVRLDVRRIETLKDGQEAVANRTRVKVVKNKVAPPFRQAEFDIVYGEGISREGGLIDMGVEHGFVRKSGAWYTYESGQLGQGKENARTYLKDNPDIANEIEKKIKEKLGVGPRLDAPAEAGDGVPRQAAAEPAAAPAVATTAKTPRASRAKAAAAAADTAAEQ
;
A
#
# COMPACT_ATOMS: atom_id res chain seq x y z
N MET A 1 -15.45 45.73 -8.14
CA MET A 1 -15.41 45.48 -6.68
C MET A 1 -16.05 44.14 -6.26
N ALA A 2 -16.29 43.16 -7.17
CA ALA A 2 -16.98 41.91 -6.80
C ALA A 2 -16.07 40.69 -6.54
N GLY A 3 -14.77 40.77 -6.87
CA GLY A 3 -13.79 39.69 -6.61
C GLY A 3 -13.40 39.62 -5.13
N THR A 4 -13.03 40.77 -4.56
CA THR A 4 -12.51 40.90 -3.19
C THR A 4 -13.47 40.43 -2.10
N ASP A 5 -14.78 40.56 -2.30
CA ASP A 5 -15.75 40.14 -1.28
C ASP A 5 -16.01 38.63 -1.32
N ARG A 6 -15.90 38.01 -2.51
CA ARG A 6 -15.94 36.54 -2.64
C ARG A 6 -14.68 35.90 -2.08
N GLU A 7 -13.52 36.49 -2.32
CA GLU A 7 -12.24 36.04 -1.76
C GLU A 7 -12.26 36.11 -0.22
N LYS A 8 -12.64 37.25 0.37
CA LYS A 8 -12.80 37.38 1.82
C LYS A 8 -13.81 36.41 2.43
N ALA A 9 -14.93 36.17 1.75
CA ALA A 9 -15.93 35.20 2.20
C ALA A 9 -15.40 33.76 2.16
N ILE A 10 -14.64 33.40 1.12
CA ILE A 10 -13.95 32.11 1.01
C ILE A 10 -12.89 31.97 2.11
N ASP A 11 -12.03 32.96 2.31
CA ASP A 11 -10.95 32.88 3.29
C ASP A 11 -11.50 32.83 4.74
N ALA A 12 -12.59 33.54 5.03
CA ALA A 12 -13.30 33.43 6.30
C ALA A 12 -13.92 32.03 6.51
N ALA A 13 -14.53 31.44 5.47
CA ALA A 13 -15.07 30.10 5.52
C ALA A 13 -13.96 29.04 5.68
N LEU A 14 -12.83 29.18 4.97
CA LEU A 14 -11.66 28.32 5.12
C LEU A 14 -11.09 28.38 6.55
N ALA A 15 -10.90 29.58 7.10
CA ALA A 15 -10.43 29.76 8.48
C ALA A 15 -11.40 29.19 9.52
N GLN A 16 -12.72 29.29 9.29
CA GLN A 16 -13.73 28.66 10.14
C GLN A 16 -13.64 27.13 10.07
N ILE A 17 -13.48 26.56 8.87
CA ILE A 17 -13.35 25.12 8.65
C ILE A 17 -12.07 24.59 9.31
N GLU A 18 -10.92 25.24 9.11
CA GLU A 18 -9.66 24.83 9.76
C GLU A 18 -9.74 24.92 11.29
N ARG A 19 -10.47 25.92 11.83
CA ARG A 19 -10.68 26.05 13.28
C ARG A 19 -11.62 24.98 13.85
N GLN A 20 -12.58 24.48 13.08
CA GLN A 20 -13.54 23.45 13.51
C GLN A 20 -13.03 22.03 13.29
N PHE A 21 -12.28 21.78 12.22
CA PHE A 21 -11.90 20.43 11.75
C PHE A 21 -10.39 20.20 11.66
N GLY A 22 -9.57 21.18 12.05
CA GLY A 22 -8.11 21.11 12.02
C GLY A 22 -7.48 21.62 10.72
N LYS A 23 -6.17 21.91 10.78
CA LYS A 23 -5.39 22.37 9.61
C LYS A 23 -5.42 21.33 8.49
N GLY A 24 -5.56 21.79 7.25
CA GLY A 24 -5.62 20.91 6.08
C GLY A 24 -6.93 20.15 5.88
N SER A 25 -7.97 20.45 6.66
CA SER A 25 -9.34 19.92 6.46
C SER A 25 -9.97 20.38 5.14
N VAL A 26 -9.63 21.59 4.66
CA VAL A 26 -9.88 22.05 3.28
C VAL A 26 -8.64 22.80 2.78
N MET A 27 -8.23 22.50 1.55
CA MET A 27 -7.08 23.13 0.87
C MET A 27 -7.42 23.37 -0.61
N ARG A 28 -6.79 24.34 -1.28
CA ARG A 28 -6.94 24.48 -2.73
C ARG A 28 -6.12 23.41 -3.43
N MET A 29 -6.67 22.80 -4.48
CA MET A 29 -6.07 21.65 -5.15
C MET A 29 -4.74 21.96 -5.88
N GLY A 30 -4.48 23.24 -6.18
CA GLY A 30 -3.23 23.71 -6.80
C GLY A 30 -2.15 24.16 -5.81
N ASP A 31 -2.46 24.32 -4.52
CA ASP A 31 -1.50 24.81 -3.50
C ASP A 31 -0.54 23.71 -3.04
N GLN A 32 -0.72 22.47 -3.50
CA GLN A 32 0.24 21.39 -3.34
C GLN A 32 1.02 21.16 -4.64
N THR A 33 2.35 21.31 -4.58
CA THR A 33 3.23 20.35 -5.24
C THR A 33 2.86 18.97 -4.70
N ARG A 34 2.06 18.20 -5.46
CA ARG A 34 1.62 16.86 -5.05
C ARG A 34 2.86 16.03 -4.71
N ALA A 35 3.03 15.73 -3.43
CA ALA A 35 4.05 14.78 -3.00
C ALA A 35 3.84 13.46 -3.77
N PRO A 36 4.92 12.80 -4.25
CA PRO A 36 4.81 11.50 -4.88
C PRO A 36 4.02 10.53 -3.98
N ILE A 37 3.14 9.73 -4.59
CA ILE A 37 2.40 8.71 -3.84
C ILE A 37 3.41 7.69 -3.34
N GLU A 38 3.55 7.59 -2.02
CA GLU A 38 4.42 6.59 -1.39
C GLU A 38 3.88 5.18 -1.68
N VAL A 39 4.76 4.24 -1.97
CA VAL A 39 4.42 2.88 -2.41
C VAL A 39 5.19 1.81 -1.65
N ILE A 40 4.65 0.60 -1.65
CA ILE A 40 5.33 -0.64 -1.25
C ILE A 40 5.62 -1.45 -2.53
N PRO A 41 6.89 -1.74 -2.88
CA PRO A 41 7.21 -2.54 -4.05
C PRO A 41 6.56 -3.93 -3.99
N THR A 42 6.17 -4.47 -5.14
CA THR A 42 5.52 -5.80 -5.20
C THR A 42 6.51 -6.97 -5.30
N GLY A 43 7.79 -6.71 -5.57
CA GLY A 43 8.81 -7.72 -5.82
C GLY A 43 8.86 -8.20 -7.27
N ALA A 44 7.80 -7.96 -8.05
CA ALA A 44 7.78 -8.16 -9.49
C ALA A 44 7.91 -6.80 -10.20
N ILE A 45 9.09 -6.54 -10.81
CA ILE A 45 9.33 -5.29 -11.56
C ILE A 45 8.26 -5.03 -12.64
N ALA A 46 7.82 -6.07 -13.35
CA ALA A 46 6.74 -5.97 -14.34
C ALA A 46 5.42 -5.49 -13.72
N LEU A 47 5.11 -5.89 -12.48
CA LEU A 47 3.90 -5.46 -11.77
C LEU A 47 4.03 -4.04 -11.22
N ASP A 48 5.19 -3.66 -10.68
CA ASP A 48 5.48 -2.27 -10.27
C ASP A 48 5.33 -1.29 -11.46
N VAL A 49 5.78 -1.71 -12.65
CA VAL A 49 5.59 -0.99 -13.92
C VAL A 49 4.13 -0.95 -14.37
N ALA A 50 3.41 -2.08 -14.26
CA ALA A 50 1.98 -2.16 -14.60
C ALA A 50 1.10 -1.32 -13.65
N LEU A 51 1.52 -1.15 -12.40
CA LEU A 51 0.89 -0.27 -11.41
C LEU A 51 1.15 1.21 -11.70
N GLY A 52 2.20 1.54 -12.45
CA GLY A 52 2.54 2.88 -12.93
C GLY A 52 3.15 3.81 -11.89
N VAL A 53 2.83 3.63 -10.61
CA VAL A 53 3.45 4.34 -9.47
C VAL A 53 4.65 3.60 -8.87
N GLY A 54 4.99 2.41 -9.36
CA GLY A 54 6.16 1.64 -8.89
C GLY A 54 5.90 0.72 -7.68
N GLY A 55 4.63 0.47 -7.34
CA GLY A 55 4.25 -0.44 -6.25
C GLY A 55 2.80 -0.26 -5.80
N LEU A 56 2.44 -0.89 -4.68
CA LEU A 56 1.13 -0.74 -4.04
C LEU A 56 1.06 0.60 -3.29
N PRO A 57 0.07 1.48 -3.55
CA PRO A 57 0.00 2.79 -2.92
C PRO A 57 -0.33 2.72 -1.43
N ARG A 58 0.48 3.39 -0.60
CA ARG A 58 0.31 3.48 0.86
C ARG A 58 -0.98 4.21 1.26
N GLY A 59 -1.51 3.85 2.41
CA GLY A 59 -2.77 4.37 2.97
C GLY A 59 -4.02 3.95 2.21
N ARG A 60 -3.96 2.89 1.38
CA ARG A 60 -5.04 2.45 0.50
C ARG A 60 -5.42 1.00 0.70
N ILE A 61 -6.63 0.69 0.25
CA ILE A 61 -7.16 -0.67 0.11
C ILE A 61 -6.76 -1.22 -1.27
N ILE A 62 -6.21 -2.42 -1.29
CA ILE A 62 -5.84 -3.23 -2.44
C ILE A 62 -6.68 -4.52 -2.39
N GLU A 63 -7.20 -4.98 -3.52
CA GLU A 63 -7.84 -6.31 -3.63
C GLU A 63 -7.03 -7.17 -4.58
N ILE A 64 -6.56 -8.33 -4.11
CA ILE A 64 -5.87 -9.35 -4.91
C ILE A 64 -6.80 -10.55 -5.03
N TYR A 65 -7.26 -10.85 -6.23
CA TYR A 65 -8.22 -11.93 -6.46
C TYR A 65 -7.84 -12.79 -7.66
N GLY A 66 -8.41 -13.99 -7.71
CA GLY A 66 -8.14 -14.95 -8.78
C GLY A 66 -8.50 -16.38 -8.38
N PRO A 67 -8.20 -17.36 -9.24
CA PRO A 67 -8.38 -18.78 -8.94
C PRO A 67 -7.58 -19.25 -7.71
N GLU A 68 -7.83 -20.49 -7.30
CA GLU A 68 -6.96 -21.22 -6.38
C GLU A 68 -5.56 -21.43 -7.00
N SER A 69 -4.55 -21.51 -6.14
CA SER A 69 -3.13 -21.72 -6.52
C SER A 69 -2.58 -20.78 -7.61
N SER A 70 -3.17 -19.60 -7.80
CA SER A 70 -2.71 -18.62 -8.78
C SER A 70 -1.56 -17.72 -8.29
N GLY A 71 -1.20 -17.80 -7.01
CA GLY A 71 -0.14 -16.98 -6.38
C GLY A 71 -0.63 -15.73 -5.64
N LYS A 72 -1.93 -15.64 -5.29
CA LYS A 72 -2.50 -14.49 -4.54
C LYS A 72 -1.74 -14.19 -3.25
N THR A 73 -1.61 -15.20 -2.39
CA THR A 73 -0.90 -15.11 -1.10
C THR A 73 0.59 -14.87 -1.30
N THR A 74 1.23 -15.51 -2.28
CA THR A 74 2.63 -15.22 -2.69
C THR A 74 2.84 -13.73 -2.99
N VAL A 75 1.99 -13.10 -3.81
CA VAL A 75 2.09 -11.67 -4.14
C VAL A 75 1.90 -10.78 -2.90
N ALA A 76 1.00 -11.16 -1.98
CA ALA A 76 0.81 -10.43 -0.73
C ALA A 76 2.01 -10.59 0.24
N LEU A 77 2.57 -11.80 0.36
CA LEU A 77 3.74 -12.08 1.19
C LEU A 77 5.00 -11.36 0.66
N HIS A 78 5.18 -11.20 -0.66
CA HIS A 78 6.24 -10.34 -1.17
C HIS A 78 6.03 -8.86 -0.84
N ALA A 79 4.78 -8.36 -0.85
CA ALA A 79 4.51 -6.99 -0.39
C ALA A 79 4.82 -6.82 1.12
N VAL A 80 4.53 -7.84 1.94
CA VAL A 80 4.93 -7.90 3.36
C VAL A 80 6.45 -7.89 3.52
N ALA A 81 7.16 -8.82 2.86
CA ALA A 81 8.62 -8.92 2.90
C ALA A 81 9.31 -7.62 2.44
N ASN A 82 8.76 -6.95 1.41
CA ASN A 82 9.29 -5.67 0.93
C ASN A 82 9.02 -4.51 1.89
N ALA A 83 7.89 -4.51 2.60
CA ALA A 83 7.61 -3.53 3.65
C ALA A 83 8.56 -3.72 4.86
N GLN A 84 8.75 -4.96 5.31
CA GLN A 84 9.67 -5.29 6.40
C GLN A 84 11.13 -4.98 6.04
N ARG A 85 11.57 -5.29 4.82
CA ARG A 85 12.92 -4.92 4.33
C ARG A 85 13.16 -3.41 4.27
N ALA A 86 12.09 -2.60 4.16
CA ALA A 86 12.15 -1.14 4.25
C ALA A 86 12.12 -0.62 5.71
N GLY A 87 12.19 -1.50 6.71
CA GLY A 87 12.11 -1.17 8.14
C GLY A 87 10.69 -0.98 8.67
N GLY A 88 9.67 -1.34 7.89
CA GLY A 88 8.26 -1.20 8.25
C GLY A 88 7.70 -2.41 9.00
N LEU A 89 6.56 -2.22 9.68
CA LEU A 89 5.85 -3.30 10.37
C LEU A 89 4.71 -3.87 9.53
N ALA A 90 4.47 -5.17 9.63
CA ALA A 90 3.46 -5.89 8.86
C ALA A 90 2.52 -6.70 9.77
N GLY A 91 1.25 -6.76 9.37
CA GLY A 91 0.24 -7.64 9.98
C GLY A 91 -0.37 -8.61 8.96
N PHE A 92 -0.82 -9.77 9.45
CA PHE A 92 -1.49 -10.78 8.65
C PHE A 92 -2.69 -11.35 9.41
N ILE A 93 -3.89 -11.17 8.86
CA ILE A 93 -5.13 -11.76 9.35
C ILE A 93 -5.39 -13.02 8.53
N ASP A 94 -5.04 -14.18 9.08
CA ASP A 94 -5.18 -15.50 8.47
C ASP A 94 -6.52 -16.10 8.86
N ALA A 95 -7.57 -15.74 8.12
CA ALA A 95 -8.92 -16.29 8.27
C ALA A 95 -9.10 -17.61 7.51
N GLU A 96 -8.21 -17.96 6.57
CA GLU A 96 -8.20 -19.29 5.93
C GLU A 96 -7.46 -20.36 6.78
N HIS A 97 -6.77 -19.96 7.87
CA HIS A 97 -5.94 -20.82 8.71
C HIS A 97 -4.90 -21.62 7.91
N ALA A 98 -4.36 -20.99 6.86
CA ALA A 98 -3.58 -21.63 5.80
C ALA A 98 -2.20 -20.99 5.58
N LEU A 99 -1.80 -20.05 6.43
CA LEU A 99 -0.48 -19.43 6.34
C LEU A 99 0.62 -20.39 6.83
N ASP A 100 1.49 -20.80 5.91
CA ASP A 100 2.71 -21.56 6.19
C ASP A 100 3.87 -20.60 6.58
N PRO A 101 4.39 -20.66 7.83
CA PRO A 101 5.50 -19.82 8.27
C PRO A 101 6.83 -20.10 7.58
N ASP A 102 7.12 -21.36 7.24
CA ASP A 102 8.38 -21.74 6.56
C ASP A 102 8.37 -21.24 5.12
N TYR A 103 7.24 -21.34 4.43
CA TYR A 103 7.05 -20.72 3.11
C TYR A 103 7.15 -19.19 3.18
N ALA A 104 6.49 -18.54 4.15
CA ALA A 104 6.59 -17.08 4.32
C ALA A 104 8.05 -16.63 4.53
N LYS A 105 8.78 -17.34 5.40
CA LYS A 105 10.21 -17.10 5.66
C LYS A 105 11.08 -17.29 4.41
N ALA A 106 10.82 -18.32 3.61
CA ALA A 106 11.52 -18.55 2.35
C ALA A 106 11.27 -17.43 1.31
N LEU A 107 10.09 -16.80 1.34
CA LEU A 107 9.76 -15.59 0.55
C LEU A 107 10.41 -14.29 1.10
N GLY A 108 11.17 -14.39 2.18
CA GLY A 108 11.88 -13.27 2.81
C GLY A 108 11.03 -12.42 3.76
N VAL A 109 9.92 -12.97 4.27
CA VAL A 109 9.15 -12.39 5.38
C VAL A 109 9.92 -12.61 6.69
N ASP A 110 10.04 -11.55 7.49
CA ASP A 110 10.51 -11.66 8.87
C ASP A 110 9.34 -12.17 9.73
N THR A 111 9.33 -13.49 9.97
CA THR A 111 8.27 -14.18 10.72
C THR A 111 8.28 -13.87 12.21
N GLU A 112 9.41 -13.48 12.78
CA GLU A 112 9.52 -13.13 14.21
C GLU A 112 8.87 -11.77 14.49
N ASN A 113 8.93 -10.85 13.52
CA ASN A 113 8.34 -9.52 13.59
C ASN A 113 7.04 -9.35 12.77
N LEU A 114 6.38 -10.46 12.37
CA LEU A 114 5.09 -10.44 11.71
C LEU A 114 3.94 -10.58 12.72
N TYR A 115 3.04 -9.59 12.78
CA TYR A 115 1.86 -9.67 13.63
C TYR A 115 0.78 -10.56 12.97
N ILE A 116 0.68 -11.82 13.40
CA ILE A 116 -0.32 -12.78 12.90
C ILE A 116 -1.56 -12.78 13.82
N SER A 117 -2.75 -12.88 13.22
CA SER A 117 -4.00 -13.17 13.91
C SER A 117 -4.80 -14.22 13.14
N GLN A 118 -5.27 -15.25 13.85
CA GLN A 118 -6.20 -16.26 13.35
C GLN A 118 -7.56 -16.09 14.06
N PRO A 119 -8.52 -15.37 13.45
CA PRO A 119 -9.78 -15.00 14.08
C PRO A 119 -10.85 -16.09 13.92
N ASP A 120 -11.71 -16.24 14.93
CA ASP A 120 -12.87 -17.14 14.97
C ASP A 120 -14.01 -16.71 14.03
N ASN A 121 -14.10 -15.41 13.68
CA ASN A 121 -15.18 -14.86 12.84
C ASN A 121 -14.79 -13.55 12.12
N GLY A 122 -15.59 -13.20 11.11
CA GLY A 122 -15.38 -12.04 10.26
C GLY A 122 -15.47 -10.68 10.97
N GLU A 123 -16.34 -10.53 11.98
CA GLU A 123 -16.40 -9.32 12.79
C GLU A 123 -15.08 -9.09 13.54
N GLN A 124 -14.63 -10.09 14.30
CA GLN A 124 -13.39 -10.06 15.08
C GLN A 124 -12.17 -9.82 14.18
N ALA A 125 -12.09 -10.50 13.02
CA ALA A 125 -11.04 -10.29 12.02
C ALA A 125 -10.92 -8.81 11.60
N LEU A 126 -12.06 -8.17 11.33
CA LEU A 126 -12.12 -6.78 10.85
C LEU A 126 -11.92 -5.76 12.00
N GLU A 127 -12.28 -6.10 13.24
CA GLU A 127 -12.01 -5.29 14.43
C GLU A 127 -10.54 -5.33 14.86
N ILE A 128 -9.88 -6.49 14.79
CA ILE A 128 -8.44 -6.62 14.98
C ILE A 128 -7.70 -5.80 13.91
N ALA A 129 -8.09 -5.92 12.63
CA ALA A 129 -7.53 -5.12 11.56
C ALA A 129 -7.71 -3.61 11.80
N ASP A 130 -8.92 -3.13 12.15
CA ASP A 130 -9.19 -1.72 12.43
C ASP A 130 -8.36 -1.20 13.62
N THR A 131 -8.18 -2.02 14.66
CA THR A 131 -7.34 -1.69 15.83
C THR A 131 -5.86 -1.56 15.45
N LEU A 132 -5.32 -2.54 14.72
CA LEU A 132 -3.93 -2.52 14.24
C LEU A 132 -3.66 -1.33 13.32
N ILE A 133 -4.58 -1.00 12.41
CA ILE A 133 -4.46 0.17 11.52
C ILE A 133 -4.52 1.48 12.33
N ARG A 134 -5.42 1.58 13.32
CA ARG A 134 -5.55 2.78 14.17
C ARG A 134 -4.37 3.03 15.09
N SER A 135 -3.55 2.01 15.38
CA SER A 135 -2.29 2.18 16.11
C SER A 135 -1.30 3.12 15.38
N GLY A 136 -1.42 3.24 14.05
CA GLY A 136 -0.48 3.97 13.21
C GLY A 136 0.88 3.29 13.03
N ALA A 137 1.08 2.10 13.59
CA ALA A 137 2.38 1.41 13.60
C ALA A 137 2.62 0.52 12.37
N LEU A 138 1.58 0.02 11.69
CA LEU A 138 1.72 -0.88 10.54
C LEU A 138 1.87 -0.15 9.20
N ASP A 139 2.80 -0.61 8.37
CA ASP A 139 2.97 -0.21 6.98
C ASP A 139 2.02 -0.96 6.04
N VAL A 140 1.78 -2.23 6.35
CA VAL A 140 0.94 -3.14 5.56
C VAL A 140 0.18 -4.11 6.46
N ILE A 141 -1.05 -4.43 6.07
CA ILE A 141 -1.85 -5.50 6.67
C ILE A 141 -2.51 -6.33 5.58
N VAL A 142 -2.34 -7.65 5.65
CA VAL A 142 -2.98 -8.62 4.74
C VAL A 142 -4.20 -9.23 5.45
N ILE A 143 -5.28 -9.46 4.69
CA ILE A 143 -6.45 -10.22 5.12
C ILE A 143 -6.64 -11.36 4.13
N ASP A 144 -6.30 -12.58 4.54
CA ASP A 144 -6.40 -13.81 3.74
C ASP A 144 -7.44 -14.76 4.36
N SER A 145 -8.68 -14.84 3.86
CA SER A 145 -9.24 -14.09 2.74
C SER A 145 -10.65 -13.58 3.03
N VAL A 146 -11.14 -12.67 2.19
CA VAL A 146 -12.51 -12.14 2.24
C VAL A 146 -13.57 -13.24 2.20
N ALA A 147 -13.28 -14.38 1.57
CA ALA A 147 -14.22 -15.50 1.50
C ALA A 147 -14.43 -16.14 2.88
N ALA A 148 -13.37 -16.20 3.69
CA ALA A 148 -13.37 -16.78 5.03
C ALA A 148 -13.79 -15.79 6.14
N LEU A 149 -14.12 -14.53 5.81
CA LEU A 149 -14.73 -13.57 6.75
C LEU A 149 -16.21 -13.92 6.96
N VAL A 150 -16.48 -15.08 7.58
CA VAL A 150 -17.83 -15.58 7.87
C VAL A 150 -18.39 -14.82 9.08
N PRO A 151 -19.56 -14.18 9.00
CA PRO A 151 -20.16 -13.47 10.13
C PRO A 151 -20.47 -14.42 11.29
N ARG A 152 -20.29 -13.95 12.54
CA ARG A 152 -20.54 -14.76 13.75
C ARG A 152 -21.90 -15.47 13.74
N ALA A 153 -22.97 -14.78 13.34
CA ALA A 153 -24.32 -15.35 13.31
C ALA A 153 -24.53 -16.44 12.25
N GLU A 154 -23.62 -16.58 11.27
CA GLU A 154 -23.60 -17.67 10.28
C GLU A 154 -22.76 -18.86 10.78
N ILE A 155 -21.81 -18.64 11.69
CA ILE A 155 -21.02 -19.68 12.38
C ILE A 155 -21.81 -20.31 13.54
N GLU A 156 -22.59 -19.50 14.27
CA GLU A 156 -23.46 -19.95 15.37
C GLU A 156 -24.81 -20.52 14.90
N GLY A 157 -25.14 -20.41 13.60
CA GLY A 157 -26.36 -20.94 12.99
C GLY A 157 -26.27 -22.42 12.59
N GLU A 158 -27.40 -23.01 12.18
CA GLU A 158 -27.44 -24.40 11.70
C GLU A 158 -27.12 -24.52 10.21
N MET A 159 -26.58 -25.67 9.79
CA MET A 159 -26.28 -25.95 8.38
C MET A 159 -27.54 -25.95 7.53
N GLY A 160 -27.76 -24.87 6.78
CA GLY A 160 -28.95 -24.65 5.95
C GLY A 160 -29.69 -23.35 6.26
N ASP A 161 -29.33 -22.66 7.36
CA ASP A 161 -29.90 -21.36 7.69
C ASP A 161 -29.58 -20.27 6.65
N SER A 162 -30.54 -19.38 6.43
CA SER A 162 -30.50 -18.41 5.32
C SER A 162 -29.99 -17.03 5.74
N HIS A 163 -28.67 -16.86 5.80
CA HIS A 163 -28.03 -15.59 6.18
C HIS A 163 -27.80 -14.64 4.97
N VAL A 164 -28.86 -14.36 4.21
CA VAL A 164 -28.77 -13.65 2.91
C VAL A 164 -28.05 -12.30 3.01
N GLY A 165 -26.84 -12.24 2.44
CA GLY A 165 -26.06 -11.01 2.28
C GLY A 165 -25.42 -10.47 3.56
N LEU A 166 -25.34 -11.26 4.64
CA LEU A 166 -24.78 -10.82 5.92
C LEU A 166 -23.31 -10.40 5.79
N GLN A 167 -22.46 -11.23 5.19
CA GLN A 167 -21.06 -10.91 4.88
C GLN A 167 -20.90 -9.62 4.04
N ALA A 168 -21.79 -9.39 3.06
CA ALA A 168 -21.74 -8.19 2.22
C ALA A 168 -22.09 -6.90 3.01
N ARG A 169 -22.95 -6.99 4.03
CA ARG A 169 -23.26 -5.89 4.95
C ARG A 169 -22.08 -5.62 5.90
N LEU A 170 -21.51 -6.67 6.49
CA LEU A 170 -20.31 -6.61 7.33
C LEU A 170 -19.16 -5.89 6.60
N MET A 171 -18.79 -6.36 5.40
CA MET A 171 -17.76 -5.74 4.58
C MET A 171 -18.08 -4.28 4.24
N SER A 172 -19.34 -3.95 3.95
CA SER A 172 -19.77 -2.57 3.66
C SER A 172 -19.62 -1.62 4.86
N GLN A 173 -19.78 -2.13 6.08
CA GLN A 173 -19.63 -1.38 7.33
C GLN A 173 -18.14 -1.24 7.71
N ALA A 174 -17.37 -2.33 7.65
CA ALA A 174 -15.95 -2.32 7.98
C ALA A 174 -15.14 -1.43 7.03
N LEU A 175 -15.29 -1.59 5.71
CA LEU A 175 -14.54 -0.78 4.72
C LEU A 175 -14.83 0.73 4.86
N ARG A 176 -16.02 1.10 5.34
CA ARG A 176 -16.38 2.51 5.65
C ARG A 176 -15.58 3.06 6.84
N LYS A 177 -15.36 2.26 7.89
CA LYS A 177 -14.51 2.63 9.05
C LYS A 177 -13.02 2.64 8.68
N LEU A 178 -12.57 1.60 7.97
CA LEU A 178 -11.16 1.36 7.63
C LEU A 178 -10.59 2.42 6.68
N THR A 179 -11.36 2.88 5.68
CA THR A 179 -10.83 3.78 4.62
C THR A 179 -10.25 5.08 5.19
N GLY A 180 -10.88 5.67 6.22
CA GLY A 180 -10.35 6.87 6.87
C GLY A 180 -9.10 6.58 7.72
N ALA A 181 -9.09 5.47 8.45
CA ALA A 181 -7.97 5.06 9.30
C ALA A 181 -6.72 4.74 8.47
N LEU A 182 -6.86 3.99 7.38
CA LEU A 182 -5.79 3.65 6.44
C LEU A 182 -5.14 4.91 5.85
N ASN A 183 -5.95 5.88 5.38
CA ASN A 183 -5.41 7.10 4.80
C ASN A 183 -4.66 7.98 5.81
N HIS A 184 -5.00 7.90 7.11
CA HIS A 184 -4.32 8.65 8.17
C HIS A 184 -3.03 7.95 8.65
N SER A 185 -3.09 6.64 8.88
CA SER A 185 -1.95 5.80 9.30
C SER A 185 -0.93 5.52 8.19
N ARG A 186 -1.30 5.74 6.92
CA ARG A 186 -0.57 5.31 5.72
C ARG A 186 -0.39 3.78 5.58
N THR A 187 -1.05 2.98 6.41
CA THR A 187 -1.09 1.51 6.28
C THR A 187 -1.74 1.09 4.96
N THR A 188 -1.17 0.10 4.28
CA THR A 188 -1.74 -0.51 3.08
C THR A 188 -2.53 -1.76 3.47
N ALA A 189 -3.84 -1.79 3.20
CA ALA A 189 -4.65 -2.99 3.44
C ALA A 189 -4.77 -3.82 2.17
N ILE A 190 -4.28 -5.06 2.19
CA ILE A 190 -4.36 -6.03 1.11
C ILE A 190 -5.42 -7.07 1.46
N PHE A 191 -6.54 -7.04 0.76
CA PHE A 191 -7.57 -8.08 0.87
C PHE A 191 -7.35 -9.12 -0.22
N ILE A 192 -7.06 -10.36 0.18
CA ILE A 192 -7.09 -11.49 -0.74
C ILE A 192 -8.55 -11.95 -0.88
N ASN A 193 -8.95 -12.34 -2.09
CA ASN A 193 -10.31 -12.77 -2.37
C ASN A 193 -10.32 -13.91 -3.39
N GLN A 194 -11.30 -14.80 -3.26
CA GLN A 194 -11.51 -15.91 -4.15
C GLN A 194 -12.51 -15.55 -5.26
N LEU A 195 -12.41 -16.23 -6.40
CA LEU A 195 -13.45 -16.21 -7.42
C LEU A 195 -14.63 -17.14 -7.06
N ARG A 196 -15.82 -16.76 -7.49
CA ARG A 196 -17.07 -17.53 -7.49
C ARG A 196 -17.80 -17.28 -8.80
N GLU A 197 -18.61 -18.21 -9.24
CA GLU A 197 -19.45 -18.03 -10.42
C GLU A 197 -20.85 -17.54 -10.04
N LYS A 198 -21.40 -16.59 -10.80
CA LYS A 198 -22.78 -16.16 -10.66
C LYS A 198 -23.67 -16.98 -11.58
N VAL A 199 -24.47 -17.86 -10.97
CA VAL A 199 -25.51 -18.65 -11.67
C VAL A 199 -26.45 -17.73 -12.46
N GLY A 200 -26.80 -18.13 -13.68
CA GLY A 200 -27.75 -17.42 -14.55
C GLY A 200 -27.17 -16.29 -15.41
N VAL A 201 -25.85 -16.11 -15.48
CA VAL A 201 -25.22 -15.18 -16.42
C VAL A 201 -25.06 -15.82 -17.80
N MET A 202 -25.91 -15.43 -18.76
CA MET A 202 -25.84 -15.91 -20.15
C MET A 202 -24.94 -15.06 -21.08
N PHE A 203 -24.48 -13.88 -20.63
CA PHE A 203 -23.67 -12.97 -21.44
C PHE A 203 -22.65 -12.21 -20.56
N GLY A 204 -21.41 -12.10 -21.04
CA GLY A 204 -20.28 -11.56 -20.27
C GLY A 204 -19.58 -12.63 -19.43
N SER A 205 -18.71 -12.21 -18.50
CA SER A 205 -18.04 -13.15 -17.58
C SER A 205 -18.97 -13.51 -16.40
N PRO A 206 -19.12 -14.80 -16.04
CA PRO A 206 -19.86 -15.22 -14.86
C PRO A 206 -19.11 -14.98 -13.55
N GLU A 207 -17.80 -14.67 -13.60
CA GLU A 207 -16.94 -14.55 -12.44
C GLU A 207 -17.29 -13.32 -11.55
N THR A 208 -17.34 -13.55 -10.24
CA THR A 208 -17.40 -12.51 -9.21
C THR A 208 -16.49 -12.83 -8.03
N THR A 209 -16.19 -11.83 -7.21
CA THR A 209 -15.49 -11.99 -5.93
C THR A 209 -16.49 -12.00 -4.75
N THR A 210 -16.07 -12.55 -3.61
CA THR A 210 -16.86 -12.66 -2.37
C THR A 210 -16.90 -11.33 -1.59
N GLY A 211 -17.66 -11.24 -0.48
CA GLY A 211 -17.81 -10.00 0.30
C GLY A 211 -18.68 -8.91 -0.34
N GLY A 212 -19.44 -9.25 -1.39
CA GLY A 212 -20.36 -8.33 -2.08
C GLY A 212 -19.68 -7.31 -2.98
N ARG A 213 -20.26 -6.10 -3.10
CA ARG A 213 -19.77 -5.06 -4.03
C ARG A 213 -18.87 -4.01 -3.38
N ALA A 214 -18.86 -3.88 -2.06
CA ALA A 214 -18.21 -2.76 -1.36
C ALA A 214 -16.70 -2.69 -1.64
N LEU A 215 -15.99 -3.81 -1.53
CA LEU A 215 -14.54 -3.88 -1.77
C LEU A 215 -14.17 -3.40 -3.18
N LYS A 216 -14.96 -3.78 -4.20
CA LYS A 216 -14.79 -3.34 -5.59
C LYS A 216 -14.84 -1.82 -5.74
N PHE A 217 -15.53 -1.08 -4.88
CA PHE A 217 -15.58 0.39 -4.89
C PHE A 217 -14.48 1.04 -4.04
N TYR A 218 -14.28 0.56 -2.81
CA TYR A 218 -13.29 1.10 -1.88
C TYR A 218 -11.85 0.89 -2.35
N ALA A 219 -11.51 -0.31 -2.86
CA ALA A 219 -10.19 -0.65 -3.37
C ALA A 219 -9.67 0.41 -4.36
N SER A 220 -8.45 0.90 -4.15
CA SER A 220 -7.75 1.81 -5.06
C SER A 220 -7.10 1.06 -6.20
N VAL A 221 -6.60 -0.15 -5.93
CA VAL A 221 -6.06 -1.08 -6.92
C VAL A 221 -6.80 -2.41 -6.79
N ARG A 222 -7.11 -3.06 -7.92
CA ARG A 222 -7.60 -4.44 -7.96
C ARG A 222 -6.74 -5.23 -8.93
N LEU A 223 -6.23 -6.38 -8.49
CA LEU A 223 -5.35 -7.28 -9.22
C LEU A 223 -6.07 -8.60 -9.47
N ASP A 224 -6.18 -8.99 -10.74
CA ASP A 224 -6.65 -10.32 -11.17
C ASP A 224 -5.40 -11.17 -11.45
N VAL A 225 -5.14 -12.16 -10.60
CA VAL A 225 -3.92 -12.99 -10.58
C VAL A 225 -4.25 -14.39 -11.09
N ARG A 226 -3.63 -14.81 -12.19
CA ARG A 226 -3.84 -16.13 -12.80
C ARG A 226 -2.52 -16.80 -13.16
N ARG A 227 -2.40 -18.10 -12.84
CA ARG A 227 -1.41 -18.97 -13.48
C ARG A 227 -1.78 -19.12 -14.96
N ILE A 228 -0.83 -18.90 -15.86
CA ILE A 228 -1.01 -19.08 -17.30
C ILE A 228 -0.25 -20.29 -17.86
N GLU A 229 0.85 -20.69 -17.23
CA GLU A 229 1.66 -21.86 -17.62
C GLU A 229 2.36 -22.45 -16.38
N THR A 230 2.63 -23.76 -16.39
CA THR A 230 3.52 -24.40 -15.41
C THR A 230 4.85 -24.68 -16.08
N LEU A 231 5.90 -24.07 -15.56
CA LEU A 231 7.28 -24.24 -16.02
C LEU A 231 7.85 -25.52 -15.42
N LYS A 232 8.55 -26.30 -16.26
CA LYS A 232 9.12 -27.59 -15.88
C LYS A 232 10.62 -27.63 -16.15
N ASP A 233 11.34 -28.36 -15.29
CA ASP A 233 12.68 -28.86 -15.60
C ASP A 233 12.60 -30.38 -15.76
N GLY A 234 12.95 -30.88 -16.95
CA GLY A 234 12.70 -32.25 -17.35
C GLY A 234 11.22 -32.66 -17.22
N GLN A 235 10.91 -33.44 -16.18
CA GLN A 235 9.54 -33.88 -15.84
C GLN A 235 8.94 -33.12 -14.64
N GLU A 236 9.76 -32.49 -13.81
CA GLU A 236 9.34 -31.87 -12.55
C GLU A 236 8.80 -30.46 -12.79
N ALA A 237 7.72 -30.09 -12.10
CA ALA A 237 7.18 -28.75 -12.13
C ALA A 237 7.95 -27.88 -11.12
N VAL A 238 8.68 -26.88 -11.61
CA VAL A 238 9.60 -26.05 -10.79
C VAL A 238 9.06 -24.66 -10.51
N ALA A 239 8.19 -24.13 -11.39
CA ALA A 239 7.62 -22.80 -11.26
C ALA A 239 6.28 -22.68 -12.01
N ASN A 240 5.57 -21.58 -11.77
CA ASN A 240 4.40 -21.18 -12.55
C ASN A 240 4.63 -19.81 -13.18
N ARG A 241 4.35 -19.68 -14.47
CA ARG A 241 4.21 -18.38 -15.12
C ARG A 241 2.88 -17.78 -14.66
N THR A 242 2.94 -16.63 -14.00
CA THR A 242 1.78 -15.94 -13.45
C THR A 242 1.58 -14.62 -14.17
N ARG A 243 0.33 -14.37 -14.58
CA ARG A 243 -0.12 -13.11 -15.16
C ARG A 243 -0.98 -12.36 -14.15
N VAL A 244 -0.68 -11.08 -13.95
CA VAL A 244 -1.45 -10.17 -13.11
C VAL A 244 -2.02 -9.05 -13.97
N LYS A 245 -3.34 -8.89 -13.97
CA LYS A 245 -4.03 -7.79 -14.66
C LYS A 245 -4.50 -6.74 -13.65
N VAL A 246 -4.12 -5.49 -13.86
CA VAL A 246 -4.54 -4.35 -13.03
C VAL A 246 -5.94 -3.91 -13.46
N VAL A 247 -6.98 -4.66 -13.05
CA VAL A 247 -8.37 -4.41 -13.49
C VAL A 247 -8.98 -3.12 -12.94
N LYS A 248 -8.36 -2.53 -11.91
CA LYS A 248 -8.69 -1.19 -11.41
C LYS A 248 -7.43 -0.52 -10.88
N ASN A 249 -7.27 0.76 -11.16
CA ASN A 249 -6.21 1.61 -10.63
C ASN A 249 -6.77 3.03 -10.45
N LYS A 250 -6.65 3.60 -9.23
CA LYS A 250 -7.03 4.99 -8.90
C LYS A 250 -5.83 5.95 -8.86
N VAL A 251 -4.61 5.46 -9.03
CA VAL A 251 -3.36 6.24 -8.88
C VAL A 251 -2.55 6.34 -10.18
N ALA A 252 -2.76 5.44 -11.13
CA ALA A 252 -2.24 5.50 -12.50
C ALA A 252 -3.24 4.85 -13.49
N PRO A 253 -2.99 4.84 -14.81
CA PRO A 253 -3.87 4.19 -15.77
C PRO A 253 -4.08 2.68 -15.47
N PRO A 254 -5.33 2.17 -15.52
CA PRO A 254 -5.65 0.76 -15.32
C PRO A 254 -5.40 -0.09 -16.58
N PHE A 255 -5.74 -1.38 -16.47
CA PHE A 255 -5.77 -2.41 -17.53
C PHE A 255 -4.42 -2.85 -18.10
N ARG A 256 -3.31 -2.31 -17.61
CA ARG A 256 -1.98 -2.89 -17.78
C ARG A 256 -1.94 -4.32 -17.21
N GLN A 257 -1.04 -5.11 -17.78
CA GLN A 257 -0.79 -6.50 -17.38
C GLN A 257 0.71 -6.65 -17.09
N ALA A 258 1.01 -7.54 -16.16
CA ALA A 258 2.36 -7.96 -15.81
C ALA A 258 2.45 -9.48 -15.88
N GLU A 259 3.60 -10.00 -16.27
CA GLU A 259 3.91 -11.41 -16.19
C GLU A 259 5.24 -11.62 -15.48
N PHE A 260 5.31 -12.66 -14.66
CA PHE A 260 6.49 -13.05 -13.92
C PHE A 260 6.39 -14.52 -13.51
N ASP A 261 7.53 -15.10 -13.14
CA ASP A 261 7.63 -16.50 -12.76
C ASP A 261 7.56 -16.60 -11.22
N ILE A 262 6.66 -17.43 -10.70
CA ILE A 262 6.61 -17.83 -9.29
C ILE A 262 7.26 -19.21 -9.18
N VAL A 263 8.46 -19.26 -8.61
CA VAL A 263 9.25 -20.46 -8.36
C VAL A 263 8.79 -21.08 -7.05
N TYR A 264 8.66 -22.41 -7.00
CA TYR A 264 8.30 -23.08 -5.76
C TYR A 264 9.45 -22.97 -4.74
N GLY A 265 9.12 -22.71 -3.48
CA GLY A 265 10.10 -22.45 -2.41
C GLY A 265 10.74 -21.06 -2.43
N GLU A 266 10.95 -20.41 -3.59
CA GLU A 266 11.58 -19.07 -3.66
C GLU A 266 10.58 -17.91 -3.81
N GLY A 267 9.39 -18.15 -4.37
CA GLY A 267 8.41 -17.11 -4.67
C GLY A 267 8.65 -16.41 -6.02
N ILE A 268 8.38 -15.11 -6.10
CA ILE A 268 8.51 -14.29 -7.32
C ILE A 268 9.99 -14.16 -7.71
N SER A 269 10.33 -14.64 -8.90
CA SER A 269 11.67 -14.52 -9.48
C SER A 269 11.93 -13.08 -9.97
N ARG A 270 12.51 -12.24 -9.09
CA ARG A 270 12.91 -10.86 -9.42
C ARG A 270 13.85 -10.83 -10.63
N GLU A 271 14.91 -11.63 -10.60
CA GLU A 271 15.96 -11.67 -11.62
C GLU A 271 15.41 -12.19 -12.95
N GLY A 272 14.49 -13.17 -12.91
CA GLY A 272 13.74 -13.61 -14.10
C GLY A 272 12.90 -12.48 -14.72
N GLY A 273 12.25 -11.65 -13.89
CA GLY A 273 11.52 -10.47 -14.33
C GLY A 273 12.42 -9.36 -14.89
N LEU A 274 13.62 -9.17 -14.33
CA LEU A 274 14.63 -8.23 -14.85
C LEU A 274 15.14 -8.64 -16.24
N ILE A 275 15.34 -9.95 -16.47
CA ILE A 275 15.73 -10.47 -17.79
C ILE A 275 14.61 -10.26 -18.81
N ASP A 276 13.37 -10.62 -18.46
CA ASP A 276 12.22 -10.50 -19.38
C ASP A 276 11.98 -9.03 -19.77
N MET A 277 11.86 -8.13 -18.79
CA MET A 277 11.69 -6.68 -19.02
C MET A 277 12.92 -6.05 -19.69
N GLY A 278 14.11 -6.54 -19.36
CA GLY A 278 15.37 -6.11 -19.97
C GLY A 278 15.44 -6.44 -21.46
N VAL A 279 14.95 -7.61 -21.87
CA VAL A 279 14.83 -8.00 -23.28
C VAL A 279 13.71 -7.22 -23.98
N GLU A 280 12.52 -7.11 -23.38
CA GLU A 280 11.40 -6.37 -23.95
C GLU A 280 11.75 -4.90 -24.24
N HIS A 281 12.53 -4.27 -23.38
CA HIS A 281 12.93 -2.88 -23.53
C HIS A 281 14.35 -2.68 -24.12
N GLY A 282 15.01 -3.76 -24.56
CA GLY A 282 16.27 -3.70 -25.31
C GLY A 282 17.52 -3.35 -24.50
N PHE A 283 17.48 -3.48 -23.17
CA PHE A 283 18.66 -3.38 -22.29
C PHE A 283 19.49 -4.67 -22.29
N VAL A 284 18.80 -5.83 -22.32
CA VAL A 284 19.41 -7.15 -22.45
C VAL A 284 19.22 -7.62 -23.89
N ARG A 285 20.31 -7.99 -24.56
CA ARG A 285 20.26 -8.56 -25.91
C ARG A 285 20.13 -10.08 -25.82
N LYS A 286 19.21 -10.65 -26.60
CA LYS A 286 19.05 -12.09 -26.76
C LYS A 286 19.50 -12.53 -28.15
N SER A 287 20.52 -13.38 -28.22
CA SER A 287 21.06 -13.92 -29.47
C SER A 287 20.96 -15.45 -29.45
N GLY A 288 19.87 -15.97 -30.02
CA GLY A 288 19.50 -17.38 -29.89
C GLY A 288 19.20 -17.73 -28.43
N ALA A 289 20.04 -18.59 -27.85
CA ALA A 289 19.97 -18.95 -26.43
C ALA A 289 20.76 -18.01 -25.50
N TRP A 290 21.66 -17.17 -26.03
CA TRP A 290 22.53 -16.32 -25.22
C TRP A 290 21.86 -15.01 -24.79
N TYR A 291 22.07 -14.63 -23.53
CA TYR A 291 21.68 -13.33 -22.97
C TYR A 291 22.94 -12.50 -22.68
N THR A 292 22.96 -11.27 -23.16
CA THR A 292 24.10 -10.35 -23.04
C THR A 292 23.61 -9.00 -22.53
N TYR A 293 24.30 -8.43 -21.54
CA TYR A 293 24.07 -7.08 -21.03
C TYR A 293 25.30 -6.22 -21.34
N GLU A 294 25.10 -5.13 -22.07
CA GLU A 294 26.18 -4.28 -22.60
C GLU A 294 27.27 -5.10 -23.34
N SER A 295 28.44 -5.29 -22.72
CA SER A 295 29.54 -6.12 -23.22
C SER A 295 29.72 -7.45 -22.47
N GLY A 296 28.99 -7.67 -21.37
CA GLY A 296 29.06 -8.88 -20.53
C GLY A 296 28.04 -9.94 -20.93
N GLN A 297 28.45 -11.21 -20.95
CA GLN A 297 27.52 -12.33 -21.11
C GLN A 297 26.86 -12.63 -19.75
N LEU A 298 25.52 -12.59 -19.71
CA LEU A 298 24.76 -13.04 -18.54
C LEU A 298 24.69 -14.57 -18.49
N GLY A 299 24.61 -15.23 -19.65
CA GLY A 299 24.67 -16.69 -19.76
C GLY A 299 23.91 -17.26 -20.95
N GLN A 300 24.02 -18.58 -21.13
CA GLN A 300 23.26 -19.35 -22.11
C GLN A 300 22.00 -19.92 -21.45
N GLY A 301 20.81 -19.53 -21.93
CA GLY A 301 19.53 -19.87 -21.32
C GLY A 301 19.11 -18.90 -20.21
N LYS A 302 17.80 -18.82 -19.95
CA LYS A 302 17.23 -17.90 -18.94
C LYS A 302 17.73 -18.24 -17.54
N GLU A 303 17.93 -19.53 -17.25
CA GLU A 303 18.33 -20.02 -15.94
C GLU A 303 19.75 -19.60 -15.54
N ASN A 304 20.72 -19.78 -16.43
CA ASN A 304 22.09 -19.34 -16.19
C ASN A 304 22.18 -17.81 -16.05
N ALA A 305 21.44 -17.07 -16.88
CA ALA A 305 21.34 -15.61 -16.74
C ALA A 305 20.68 -15.18 -15.42
N ARG A 306 19.70 -15.94 -14.91
CA ARG A 306 19.06 -15.71 -13.60
C ARG A 306 20.06 -15.92 -12.46
N THR A 307 20.81 -17.03 -12.49
CA THR A 307 21.85 -17.33 -11.50
C THR A 307 22.93 -16.25 -11.50
N TYR A 308 23.41 -15.84 -12.67
CA TYR A 308 24.38 -14.74 -12.80
C TYR A 308 23.90 -13.43 -12.17
N LEU A 309 22.61 -13.06 -12.33
CA LEU A 309 22.05 -11.86 -11.70
C LEU A 309 21.81 -12.01 -10.18
N LYS A 310 21.56 -13.23 -9.67
CA LYS A 310 21.53 -13.52 -8.23
C LYS A 310 22.92 -13.32 -7.62
N ASP A 311 23.97 -13.80 -8.30
CA ASP A 311 25.36 -13.71 -7.85
C ASP A 311 25.95 -12.29 -8.00
N ASN A 312 25.41 -11.46 -8.90
CA ASN A 312 25.87 -10.11 -9.21
C ASN A 312 24.76 -9.05 -8.96
N PRO A 313 24.39 -8.79 -7.69
CA PRO A 313 23.25 -7.92 -7.35
C PRO A 313 23.41 -6.48 -7.85
N ASP A 314 24.64 -5.96 -7.96
CA ASP A 314 24.90 -4.61 -8.48
C ASP A 314 24.42 -4.46 -9.93
N ILE A 315 24.68 -5.46 -10.78
CA ILE A 315 24.22 -5.50 -12.19
C ILE A 315 22.69 -5.60 -12.23
N ALA A 316 22.09 -6.44 -11.38
CA ALA A 316 20.63 -6.55 -11.27
C ALA A 316 19.98 -5.22 -10.87
N ASN A 317 20.56 -4.51 -9.91
CA ASN A 317 20.11 -3.19 -9.45
C ASN A 317 20.27 -2.11 -10.54
N GLU A 318 21.36 -2.16 -11.32
CA GLU A 318 21.59 -1.25 -12.43
C GLU A 318 20.56 -1.45 -13.57
N ILE A 319 20.28 -2.70 -13.93
CA ILE A 319 19.24 -3.07 -14.90
C ILE A 319 17.87 -2.60 -14.41
N GLU A 320 17.53 -2.87 -13.14
CA GLU A 320 16.28 -2.43 -12.52
C GLU A 320 16.10 -0.91 -12.60
N LYS A 321 17.17 -0.15 -12.27
CA LYS A 321 17.18 1.31 -12.34
C LYS A 321 16.95 1.80 -13.78
N LYS A 322 17.72 1.30 -14.76
CA LYS A 322 17.57 1.68 -16.17
C LYS A 322 16.15 1.39 -16.71
N ILE A 323 15.54 0.26 -16.33
CA ILE A 323 14.16 -0.08 -16.68
C ILE A 323 13.17 0.92 -16.05
N LYS A 324 13.28 1.18 -14.73
CA LYS A 324 12.39 2.10 -14.02
C LYS A 324 12.48 3.54 -14.55
N GLU A 325 13.69 4.03 -14.84
CA GLU A 325 13.93 5.34 -15.44
C GLU A 325 13.29 5.47 -16.84
N LYS A 326 13.57 4.52 -17.74
CA LYS A 326 13.02 4.54 -19.12
C LYS A 326 11.50 4.50 -19.16
N LEU A 327 10.87 3.82 -18.21
CA LEU A 327 9.41 3.68 -18.12
C LEU A 327 8.75 4.78 -17.28
N GLY A 328 9.55 5.65 -16.63
CA GLY A 328 9.08 6.74 -15.78
C GLY A 328 8.37 6.26 -14.50
N VAL A 329 8.82 5.12 -13.95
CA VAL A 329 8.19 4.40 -12.83
C VAL A 329 8.99 4.61 -11.55
N GLY A 330 8.46 5.46 -10.66
CA GLY A 330 9.06 5.82 -9.38
C GLY A 330 8.65 7.23 -8.95
N PRO A 331 9.06 7.69 -7.75
CA PRO A 331 8.87 9.08 -7.36
C PRO A 331 9.69 9.98 -8.29
N ARG A 332 9.00 10.81 -9.08
CA ARG A 332 9.64 11.89 -9.84
C ARG A 332 10.12 12.96 -8.86
N LEU A 333 11.39 12.88 -8.50
CA LEU A 333 12.17 14.09 -8.27
C LEU A 333 12.30 14.76 -9.65
N ASP A 334 12.01 16.06 -9.69
CA ASP A 334 12.16 16.94 -10.84
C ASP A 334 11.33 16.59 -12.10
N ALA A 335 10.08 17.04 -12.10
CA ALA A 335 9.57 17.75 -13.28
C ALA A 335 9.74 19.25 -13.00
N PRO A 336 10.53 20.00 -13.80
CA PRO A 336 10.50 21.46 -13.74
C PRO A 336 9.06 21.90 -13.98
N ALA A 337 8.55 22.81 -13.15
CA ALA A 337 7.29 23.48 -13.46
C ALA A 337 7.46 24.17 -14.82
N GLU A 338 6.62 23.83 -15.79
CA GLU A 338 6.60 24.54 -17.07
C GLU A 338 6.41 26.03 -16.79
N ALA A 339 7.32 26.84 -17.33
CA ALA A 339 7.40 28.25 -17.00
C ALA A 339 6.14 28.97 -17.49
N GLY A 340 5.24 29.28 -16.57
CA GLY A 340 4.15 30.21 -16.82
C GLY A 340 4.73 31.59 -17.09
N ASP A 341 4.51 32.10 -18.30
CA ASP A 341 4.98 33.43 -18.72
C ASP A 341 4.58 34.52 -17.72
N GLY A 342 5.53 35.43 -17.48
CA GLY A 342 5.53 36.25 -16.27
C GLY A 342 4.60 37.46 -16.28
N VAL A 343 4.28 37.90 -15.06
CA VAL A 343 3.89 39.29 -14.75
C VAL A 343 4.75 39.74 -13.55
N PRO A 344 5.43 40.90 -13.61
CA PRO A 344 6.53 41.20 -12.70
C PRO A 344 6.08 41.54 -11.27
N ARG A 345 6.70 40.89 -10.28
CA ARG A 345 6.70 41.38 -8.89
C ARG A 345 7.60 42.60 -8.78
N GLN A 346 7.04 43.76 -8.41
CA GLN A 346 7.83 44.89 -7.94
C GLN A 346 8.54 44.58 -6.61
N ALA A 347 9.69 45.21 -6.41
CA ALA A 347 10.63 44.86 -5.36
C ALA A 347 10.33 45.55 -4.00
N ALA A 348 10.67 44.80 -2.94
CA ALA A 348 11.17 45.22 -1.63
C ALA A 348 10.71 46.54 -0.97
N ALA A 349 10.20 46.40 0.27
CA ALA A 349 10.49 47.33 1.35
C ALA A 349 10.81 46.52 2.63
N GLU A 350 11.88 46.90 3.32
CA GLU A 350 12.41 46.24 4.53
C GLU A 350 11.60 46.57 5.82
N PRO A 351 11.77 45.81 6.92
CA PRO A 351 10.92 45.92 8.09
C PRO A 351 11.23 47.15 8.97
N ALA A 352 10.19 47.90 9.33
CA ALA A 352 10.30 49.01 10.28
C ALA A 352 9.97 48.56 11.73
N ALA A 353 10.77 49.06 12.67
CA ALA A 353 10.82 48.70 14.07
C ALA A 353 9.52 48.88 14.88
N ALA A 354 9.44 48.15 16.01
CA ALA A 354 8.44 48.37 17.05
C ALA A 354 8.68 49.68 17.83
N PRO A 355 7.63 50.34 18.34
CA PRO A 355 7.74 51.35 19.39
C PRO A 355 7.47 50.75 20.79
N ALA A 356 8.16 51.29 21.79
CA ALA A 356 8.04 50.87 23.19
C ALA A 356 7.04 51.74 23.99
N VAL A 357 6.41 51.10 24.97
CA VAL A 357 5.98 51.57 26.30
C VAL A 357 5.71 53.08 26.51
N ALA A 358 4.50 53.40 26.99
CA ALA A 358 4.27 54.52 27.90
C ALA A 358 3.39 54.11 29.09
N THR A 359 3.82 54.48 30.29
CA THR A 359 3.22 54.11 31.59
C THR A 359 2.19 55.10 32.09
N THR A 360 1.27 54.68 32.96
CA THR A 360 0.89 55.48 34.14
C THR A 360 0.36 54.57 35.26
N ALA A 361 0.69 54.88 36.51
CA ALA A 361 0.48 54.01 37.66
C ALA A 361 -0.72 54.43 38.53
N LYS A 362 -1.25 53.48 39.31
CA LYS A 362 -1.86 53.73 40.64
C LYS A 362 -1.95 52.44 41.48
N THR A 363 -1.26 52.45 42.61
CA THR A 363 -1.48 51.62 43.83
C THR A 363 -1.62 52.62 45.02
N PRO A 364 -1.90 52.27 46.30
CA PRO A 364 -1.70 51.01 47.06
C PRO A 364 -3.04 50.27 47.29
N ARG A 365 -3.32 49.37 48.25
CA ARG A 365 -2.67 48.71 49.43
C ARG A 365 -3.45 47.36 49.64
N ALA A 366 -3.09 46.33 50.42
CA ALA A 366 -2.03 46.08 51.38
C ALA A 366 -1.74 44.55 51.46
N SER A 367 -0.47 44.11 51.65
CA SER A 367 0.06 43.45 52.86
C SER A 367 -0.15 41.94 53.08
N ARG A 368 0.99 41.22 53.17
CA ARG A 368 1.27 39.98 53.93
C ARG A 368 0.52 38.68 53.52
N ALA A 369 1.12 37.50 53.66
CA ALA A 369 2.54 37.10 53.73
C ALA A 369 2.67 35.56 53.53
N LYS A 370 3.82 35.14 52.97
CA LYS A 370 4.55 33.87 53.23
C LYS A 370 3.79 32.69 53.86
N ALA A 371 3.65 31.57 53.12
CA ALA A 371 4.62 30.45 53.06
C ALA A 371 4.17 29.30 54.00
N ALA A 372 4.66 28.06 53.91
CA ALA A 372 5.77 27.52 53.11
C ALA A 372 5.48 26.10 52.60
N ALA A 373 6.26 25.64 51.63
CA ALA A 373 6.49 24.22 51.40
C ALA A 373 7.88 23.86 51.95
N ALA A 374 8.03 22.72 52.63
CA ALA A 374 9.21 21.84 52.57
C ALA A 374 9.12 20.64 53.55
N ALA A 375 9.62 19.50 53.07
CA ALA A 375 10.34 18.44 53.79
C ALA A 375 9.66 17.63 54.92
N ALA A 376 9.39 16.36 54.59
CA ALA A 376 9.87 15.12 55.21
C ALA A 376 10.23 15.08 56.72
N ASP A 377 9.72 14.04 57.40
CA ASP A 377 10.60 13.00 57.98
C ASP A 377 9.86 11.64 58.09
N THR A 378 10.51 10.65 58.70
CA THR A 378 10.36 9.20 58.51
C THR A 378 9.93 8.49 59.82
N ALA A 379 9.70 7.16 59.76
CA ALA A 379 9.46 6.23 60.89
C ALA A 379 8.10 6.36 61.63
N ALA A 380 7.63 5.39 62.42
CA ALA A 380 7.70 3.91 62.44
C ALA A 380 6.70 3.41 63.53
N GLU A 381 6.23 2.15 63.44
CA GLU A 381 5.31 1.49 64.41
C GLU A 381 3.91 2.15 64.53
N GLN A 382 2.78 1.44 64.69
CA GLN A 382 2.49 0.02 64.98
C GLN A 382 1.46 -0.56 63.98
#